data_AF-A0A346II46-F1
#
_entry.id   AF-A0A346II46-F1
#
_cell.length_a   1.000
_cell.length_b   1.000
_cell.length_c   1.000
_cell.angle_alpha   90.00
_cell.angle_beta   90.00
_cell.angle_gamma   90.00
#
_symmetry.space_group_name_H-M   'P 1'
#
loop_
_entity.id
_entity.type
_entity.pdbx_description
1 polymer ?
#
loop_
_entity_poly.entity_id
_entity_poly.type
_entity_poly.pdbx_seq_one_letter_code
_entity_poly.pdbx_strand_id
1 'polypeptide(L)'
;MAKSTVLFRQCIIPRQSRSVSTTSPRRTSTSPQRRSVAAPSPASSLKPFNEIPGPLALPMLRHSAHVLPRIGNFHHTVGLGLLEGLQSRYGDLVRLAKASRTRPVLYIFHPELMREVYESCSTEPPQWARSPLQSHRTSTGCPFHGNETKAIWASIGALLEDPALLKNFEKSFNDIAVDATRRFGELRKAENALNEELETEVYRWALETLGMAALGTRLGCLAGAAH
;
A
#
# COMPACT_ATOMS: atom_id res chain seq x y z
N MET A 1 9.25 -36.15 -38.90
CA MET A 1 9.04 -34.80 -39.44
C MET A 1 7.55 -34.50 -39.45
N ALA A 2 7.09 -33.54 -38.64
CA ALA A 2 5.83 -32.82 -38.84
C ALA A 2 5.88 -31.57 -37.95
N LYS A 3 6.13 -30.41 -38.57
CA LYS A 3 6.14 -29.11 -37.89
C LYS A 3 4.71 -28.59 -37.85
N SER A 4 4.18 -28.34 -36.65
CA SER A 4 2.89 -27.69 -36.47
C SER A 4 3.07 -26.18 -36.59
N THR A 5 2.44 -25.59 -37.60
CA THR A 5 2.51 -24.17 -37.95
C THR A 5 1.37 -23.43 -37.23
N VAL A 6 1.70 -22.65 -36.19
CA VAL A 6 0.73 -21.78 -35.52
C VAL A 6 0.65 -20.46 -36.28
N LEU A 7 -0.47 -20.23 -36.95
CA LEU A 7 -0.78 -18.98 -37.66
C LEU A 7 -1.16 -17.88 -36.64
N PHE A 8 -0.24 -16.96 -36.38
CA PHE A 8 -0.56 -15.69 -35.72
C PHE A 8 -1.25 -14.75 -36.73
N ARG A 9 -2.53 -14.44 -36.49
CA ARG A 9 -3.22 -13.36 -37.19
C ARG A 9 -2.56 -12.02 -36.83
N GLN A 10 -1.81 -11.44 -37.76
CA GLN A 10 -1.40 -10.05 -37.70
C GLN A 10 -2.59 -9.15 -38.07
N CYS A 11 -3.18 -8.48 -37.08
CA CYS A 11 -4.07 -7.35 -37.33
C CYS A 11 -3.21 -6.12 -37.65
N ILE A 12 -3.09 -5.82 -38.95
CA ILE A 12 -2.51 -4.58 -39.46
C ILE A 12 -3.60 -3.50 -39.37
N ILE A 13 -3.46 -2.57 -38.41
CA ILE A 13 -4.26 -1.34 -38.40
C ILE A 13 -3.33 -0.21 -38.86
N PRO A 14 -3.62 0.48 -39.99
CA PRO A 14 -2.80 1.57 -40.47
C PRO A 14 -2.91 2.77 -39.52
N ARG A 15 -1.77 3.20 -38.98
CA ARG A 15 -1.64 4.35 -38.08
C ARG A 15 -1.68 5.63 -38.93
N GLN A 16 -2.83 6.30 -39.01
CA GLN A 16 -2.90 7.64 -39.57
C GLN A 16 -2.19 8.63 -38.65
N SER A 17 -1.14 9.25 -39.17
CA SER A 17 -0.47 10.40 -38.56
C SER A 17 -1.37 11.62 -38.69
N ARG A 18 -1.95 12.09 -37.57
CA ARG A 18 -2.49 13.44 -37.44
C ARG A 18 -1.58 14.23 -36.52
N SER A 19 -0.93 15.27 -37.06
CA SER A 19 -0.31 16.31 -36.25
C SER A 19 -1.42 17.07 -35.52
N VAL A 20 -1.33 17.15 -34.20
CA VAL A 20 -2.21 17.98 -33.39
C VAL A 20 -1.34 19.03 -32.70
N SER A 21 -1.54 20.26 -33.15
CA SER A 21 -0.92 21.48 -32.64
C SER A 21 -1.21 21.65 -31.15
N THR A 22 -0.19 22.06 -30.41
CA THR A 22 -0.20 22.42 -29.00
C THR A 22 -1.14 23.60 -28.73
N THR A 23 -2.24 23.33 -28.03
CA THR A 23 -2.96 24.33 -27.24
C THR A 23 -3.46 23.66 -25.96
N SER A 24 -2.97 24.14 -24.81
CA SER A 24 -3.27 23.59 -23.49
C SER A 24 -4.77 23.70 -23.18
N PRO A 25 -5.49 22.59 -22.90
CA PRO A 25 -6.83 22.70 -22.38
C PRO A 25 -6.78 22.93 -20.86
N ARG A 26 -7.50 23.96 -20.44
CA ARG A 26 -7.83 24.31 -19.07
C ARG A 26 -8.36 23.08 -18.32
N ARG A 27 -7.69 22.70 -17.23
CA ARG A 27 -8.07 21.58 -16.34
C ARG A 27 -9.54 21.71 -15.89
N THR A 28 -10.41 20.84 -16.38
CA THR A 28 -11.70 20.54 -15.76
C THR A 28 -11.49 19.40 -14.76
N SER A 29 -11.38 19.76 -13.49
CA SER A 29 -11.37 18.82 -12.36
C SER A 29 -12.82 18.44 -12.04
N THR A 30 -13.14 17.15 -12.04
CA THR A 30 -14.44 16.60 -11.62
C THR A 30 -14.51 16.27 -10.12
N SER A 31 -13.54 16.75 -9.33
CA SER A 31 -13.64 16.69 -7.87
C SER A 31 -14.66 17.73 -7.38
N PRO A 32 -15.54 17.41 -6.41
CA PRO A 32 -16.41 18.40 -5.80
C PRO A 32 -15.56 19.56 -5.28
N GLN A 33 -15.85 20.79 -5.72
CA GLN A 33 -15.26 22.02 -5.18
C GLN A 33 -15.66 22.12 -3.70
N ARG A 34 -14.88 21.49 -2.83
CA ARG A 34 -15.03 21.64 -1.39
C ARG A 34 -14.44 22.98 -1.01
N ARG A 35 -15.20 23.76 -0.22
CA ARG A 35 -14.83 25.08 0.29
C ARG A 35 -13.36 25.07 0.69
N SER A 36 -12.57 25.99 0.13
CA SER A 36 -11.31 26.41 0.73
C SER A 36 -11.65 26.99 2.09
N VAL A 37 -11.65 26.14 3.12
CA VAL A 37 -11.58 26.61 4.49
C VAL A 37 -10.20 27.22 4.59
N ALA A 38 -10.15 28.54 4.67
CA ALA A 38 -8.91 29.26 4.92
C ALA A 38 -8.23 28.62 6.13
N ALA A 39 -6.93 28.33 6.02
CA ALA A 39 -6.15 27.85 7.14
C ALA A 39 -6.41 28.77 8.34
N PRO A 40 -6.65 28.22 9.55
CA PRO A 40 -6.90 29.03 10.73
C PRO A 40 -5.79 30.08 10.88
N SER A 41 -6.16 31.32 11.20
CA SER A 41 -5.23 32.42 11.40
C SER A 41 -4.09 31.97 12.31
N PRO A 42 -2.81 32.11 11.92
CA PRO A 42 -1.70 31.59 12.71
C PRO A 42 -1.76 32.21 14.10
N ALA A 43 -1.90 31.36 15.12
CA ALA A 43 -1.71 31.78 16.49
C ALA A 43 -0.37 32.53 16.58
N SER A 44 -0.34 33.64 17.30
CA SER A 44 0.73 34.66 17.31
C SER A 44 2.14 34.17 17.70
N SER A 45 2.34 32.87 17.92
CA SER A 45 3.66 32.26 18.08
C SER A 45 3.64 30.78 17.66
N LEU A 46 3.80 30.50 16.37
CA LEU A 46 4.07 29.13 15.91
C LEU A 46 5.48 28.72 16.38
N LYS A 47 5.58 27.59 17.07
CA LYS A 47 6.87 27.00 17.40
C LYS A 47 7.59 26.55 16.13
N PRO A 48 8.91 26.76 16.01
CA PRO A 48 9.67 26.28 14.86
C PRO A 48 9.69 24.74 14.79
N PHE A 49 9.81 24.19 13.59
CA PHE A 49 9.85 22.75 13.34
C PHE A 49 10.91 21.99 14.17
N ASN A 50 12.01 22.65 14.52
CA ASN A 50 13.09 22.04 15.30
C ASN A 50 12.73 21.79 16.77
N GLU A 51 11.72 22.50 17.31
CA GLU A 51 11.23 22.31 18.68
C GLU A 51 10.29 21.11 18.83
N ILE A 52 9.88 20.47 17.73
CA ILE A 52 9.12 19.23 17.80
C ILE A 52 9.99 18.17 18.48
N PRO A 53 9.49 17.52 19.56
CA PRO A 53 10.26 16.58 20.34
C PRO A 53 10.64 15.34 19.51
N GLY A 54 11.75 14.71 19.87
CA GLY A 54 12.21 13.49 19.22
C GLY A 54 13.66 13.16 19.56
N PRO A 55 14.12 11.97 19.16
CA PRO A 55 15.48 11.53 19.47
C PRO A 55 16.51 12.45 18.80
N LEU A 56 17.52 12.82 19.57
CA LEU A 56 18.66 13.59 19.10
C LEU A 56 19.47 12.78 18.09
N ALA A 57 19.83 13.42 16.99
CA ALA A 57 20.75 12.84 16.02
C ALA A 57 22.18 12.95 16.56
N LEU A 58 22.81 11.82 16.93
CA LEU A 58 24.18 11.83 17.41
C LEU A 58 25.19 12.02 16.26
N PRO A 59 26.38 12.59 16.53
CA PRO A 59 27.47 12.61 15.56
C PRO A 59 27.80 11.18 15.08
N MET A 60 28.08 11.03 13.78
CA MET A 60 28.41 9.76 13.09
C MET A 60 27.30 8.71 13.05
N LEU A 61 26.78 8.25 14.19
CA LEU A 61 25.76 7.20 14.29
C LEU A 61 24.32 7.70 14.11
N ARG A 62 24.09 9.02 14.05
CA ARG A 62 22.80 9.63 13.70
C ARG A 62 21.68 9.11 14.61
N HIS A 63 20.55 8.66 14.07
CA HIS A 63 19.46 8.05 14.85
C HIS A 63 19.66 6.55 15.10
N SER A 64 20.55 5.91 14.34
CA SER A 64 20.79 4.46 14.44
C SER A 64 21.34 4.07 15.81
N ALA A 65 22.07 4.98 16.47
CA ALA A 65 22.54 4.79 17.86
C ALA A 65 21.42 4.35 18.81
N HIS A 66 20.20 4.89 18.64
CA HIS A 66 19.08 4.60 19.53
C HIS A 66 18.50 3.20 19.36
N VAL A 67 18.85 2.49 18.28
CA VAL A 67 18.38 1.14 17.96
C VAL A 67 19.52 0.11 18.04
N LEU A 68 20.75 0.53 18.36
CA LEU A 68 21.89 -0.39 18.45
C LEU A 68 21.76 -1.36 19.62
N PRO A 69 22.06 -2.66 19.43
CA PRO A 69 22.07 -3.64 20.50
C PRO A 69 22.86 -3.17 21.73
N ARG A 70 22.30 -3.37 22.93
CA ARG A 70 22.88 -3.05 24.25
C ARG A 70 23.04 -1.55 24.59
N ILE A 71 23.13 -0.65 23.61
CA ILE A 71 23.44 0.77 23.84
C ILE A 71 22.22 1.67 23.57
N GLY A 72 21.37 1.30 22.60
CA GLY A 72 20.23 2.09 22.18
C GLY A 72 19.02 1.97 23.09
N ASN A 73 18.33 3.07 23.35
CA ASN A 73 17.10 3.09 24.17
C ASN A 73 15.92 2.30 23.58
N PHE A 74 16.00 1.91 22.30
CA PHE A 74 15.02 1.15 21.56
C PHE A 74 15.58 -0.18 21.00
N HIS A 75 16.70 -0.66 21.54
CA HIS A 75 17.40 -1.84 21.01
C HIS A 75 16.62 -3.16 21.13
N HIS A 76 15.65 -3.23 22.04
CA HIS A 76 14.80 -4.40 22.28
C HIS A 76 13.44 -4.30 21.58
N THR A 77 13.20 -3.20 20.85
CA THR A 77 11.93 -2.95 20.16
C THR A 77 12.14 -2.88 18.66
N VAL A 78 11.36 -3.66 17.91
CA VAL A 78 11.33 -3.68 16.44
C VAL A 78 9.91 -3.42 15.93
N GLY A 79 9.80 -2.86 14.73
CA GLY A 79 8.51 -2.59 14.09
C GLY A 79 7.63 -1.65 14.93
N LEU A 80 6.43 -2.11 15.29
CA LEU A 80 5.45 -1.31 16.03
C LEU A 80 5.92 -0.94 17.43
N GLY A 81 6.66 -1.81 18.12
CA GLY A 81 7.17 -1.51 19.47
C GLY A 81 8.13 -0.30 19.51
N LEU A 82 8.85 -0.04 18.41
CA LEU A 82 9.67 1.17 18.28
C LEU A 82 8.79 2.42 18.21
N LEU A 83 7.68 2.37 17.47
CA LEU A 83 6.76 3.49 17.33
C LEU A 83 6.03 3.78 18.65
N GLU A 84 5.59 2.75 19.35
CA GLU A 84 5.02 2.86 20.71
C GLU A 84 6.03 3.47 21.68
N GLY A 85 7.28 3.00 21.65
CA GLY A 85 8.35 3.56 22.47
C GLY A 85 8.65 5.02 22.16
N LEU A 86 8.58 5.44 20.89
CA LEU A 86 8.74 6.84 20.49
C LEU A 86 7.57 7.69 21.00
N GLN A 87 6.33 7.22 20.84
CA GLN A 87 5.14 7.92 21.33
C GLN A 87 5.19 8.08 22.85
N SER A 88 5.49 7.00 23.58
CA SER A 88 5.56 7.01 25.04
C SER A 88 6.59 8.01 25.56
N ARG A 89 7.75 8.16 24.89
CA ARG A 89 8.82 9.05 25.35
C ARG A 89 8.68 10.50 24.89
N TYR A 90 8.17 10.74 23.68
CA TYR A 90 8.20 12.06 23.04
C TYR A 90 6.80 12.64 22.81
N GLY A 91 5.74 11.90 23.12
CA GLY A 91 4.36 12.30 22.96
C GLY A 91 3.81 12.05 21.55
N ASP A 92 2.71 12.72 21.22
CA ASP A 92 1.93 12.40 20.03
C ASP A 92 2.48 12.97 18.71
N LEU A 93 3.57 13.73 18.77
CA LEU A 93 4.21 14.33 17.62
C LEU A 93 5.72 14.22 17.74
N VAL A 94 6.33 13.35 16.94
CA VAL A 94 7.75 12.98 17.09
C VAL A 94 8.52 13.25 15.82
N ARG A 95 9.57 14.07 15.92
CA ARG A 95 10.44 14.43 14.79
C ARG A 95 11.74 13.65 14.80
N LEU A 96 12.03 12.99 13.69
CA LEU A 96 13.37 12.52 13.36
C LEU A 96 14.08 13.52 12.44
N ALA A 97 15.17 14.12 12.94
CA ALA A 97 16.03 15.00 12.16
C ALA A 97 16.61 14.32 10.90
N LYS A 98 17.11 15.13 9.95
CA LYS A 98 17.84 14.72 8.72
C LYS A 98 19.19 14.09 9.05
N ALA A 99 19.17 12.95 9.73
CA ALA A 99 20.35 12.23 10.14
C ALA A 99 20.32 10.87 9.46
N SER A 100 19.38 9.99 9.83
CA SER A 100 19.27 8.67 9.20
C SER A 100 18.63 8.68 7.80
N ARG A 101 17.93 9.75 7.42
CA ARG A 101 17.18 9.88 6.16
C ARG A 101 17.54 11.18 5.47
N THR A 102 17.35 11.24 4.15
CA THR A 102 17.57 12.43 3.32
C THR A 102 16.63 13.59 3.65
N ARG A 103 15.45 13.27 4.20
CA ARG A 103 14.43 14.21 4.66
C ARG A 103 14.10 13.91 6.13
N PRO A 104 13.72 14.92 6.93
CA PRO A 104 13.26 14.66 8.28
C PRO A 104 11.94 13.88 8.19
N VAL A 105 11.69 13.05 9.20
CA VAL A 105 10.45 12.27 9.30
C VAL A 105 9.68 12.80 10.50
N LEU A 106 8.37 12.96 10.33
CA LEU A 106 7.46 13.33 11.40
C LEU A 106 6.52 12.15 11.63
N TYR A 107 6.55 11.57 12.82
CA TYR A 107 5.54 10.62 13.27
C TYR A 107 4.45 11.39 13.98
N ILE A 108 3.21 11.11 13.59
CA ILE A 108 2.01 11.70 14.16
C ILE A 108 1.23 10.54 14.76
N PHE A 109 0.93 10.63 16.05
CA PHE A 109 0.14 9.64 16.79
C PHE A 109 -1.24 10.18 17.20
N HIS A 110 -1.41 11.52 17.21
CA HIS A 110 -2.69 12.15 17.54
C HIS A 110 -3.69 12.06 16.37
N PRO A 111 -4.91 11.54 16.59
CA PRO A 111 -5.88 11.31 15.51
C PRO A 111 -6.33 12.60 14.81
N GLU A 112 -6.55 13.70 15.54
CA GLU A 112 -6.94 14.97 14.91
C GLU A 112 -5.82 15.58 14.04
N LEU A 113 -4.55 15.39 14.42
CA LEU A 113 -3.42 15.85 13.60
C LEU A 113 -3.26 14.97 12.35
N MET A 114 -3.48 13.66 12.48
CA MET A 114 -3.55 12.77 11.30
C MET A 114 -4.65 13.24 10.36
N ARG A 115 -5.84 13.52 10.90
CA ARG A 115 -6.99 14.02 10.15
C ARG A 115 -6.65 15.31 9.40
N GLU A 116 -6.05 16.29 10.08
CA GLU A 116 -5.63 17.55 9.46
C GLU A 116 -4.66 17.32 8.29
N VAL A 117 -3.67 16.44 8.46
CA VAL A 117 -2.73 16.08 7.39
C VAL A 117 -3.45 15.40 6.22
N TYR A 118 -4.36 14.47 6.47
CA TYR A 118 -5.13 13.81 5.41
C TYR A 118 -6.07 14.78 4.69
N GLU A 119 -6.78 15.64 5.43
CA GLU A 119 -7.69 16.64 4.87
C GLU A 119 -6.96 17.75 4.11
N SER A 120 -5.69 18.03 4.45
CA SER A 120 -4.87 19.02 3.74
C SER A 120 -4.63 18.66 2.27
N CYS A 121 -4.75 17.37 1.89
CA CYS A 121 -4.41 16.84 0.56
C CYS A 121 -3.01 17.27 0.05
N SER A 122 -2.12 17.68 0.96
CA SER A 122 -0.78 18.19 0.64
C SER A 122 0.27 17.08 0.59
N THR A 123 -0.10 15.87 1.02
CA THR A 123 0.78 14.70 1.05
C THR A 123 0.86 14.05 -0.33
N GLU A 124 2.07 13.71 -0.74
CA GLU A 124 2.30 12.82 -1.87
C GLU A 124 2.55 11.39 -1.38
N PRO A 125 2.07 10.36 -2.09
CA PRO A 125 2.40 8.99 -1.76
C PRO A 125 3.92 8.76 -1.69
N PRO A 126 4.41 7.93 -0.77
CA PRO A 126 5.83 7.65 -0.67
C PRO A 126 6.36 7.07 -1.97
N GLN A 127 7.44 7.67 -2.48
CA GLN A 127 8.15 7.14 -3.64
C GLN A 127 9.22 6.15 -3.18
N TRP A 128 9.08 4.88 -3.55
CA TRP A 128 10.09 3.84 -3.28
C TRP A 128 11.21 3.86 -4.31
N ALA A 129 11.85 5.02 -4.44
CA ALA A 129 12.99 5.23 -5.32
C ALA A 129 14.16 4.31 -4.91
N ARG A 130 14.79 3.67 -5.90
CA ARG A 130 15.91 2.72 -5.72
C ARG A 130 15.54 1.45 -4.94
N SER A 131 14.26 1.08 -4.89
CA SER A 131 13.87 -0.24 -4.37
C SER A 131 14.26 -1.34 -5.37
N PRO A 132 14.59 -2.56 -4.91
CA PRO A 132 14.85 -3.70 -5.81
C PRO A 132 13.71 -3.94 -6.81
N LEU A 133 12.46 -3.74 -6.37
CA LEU A 133 11.27 -3.84 -7.22
C LEU A 133 11.25 -2.77 -8.33
N GLN A 134 11.66 -1.54 -8.03
CA GLN A 134 11.76 -0.49 -9.06
C GLN A 134 12.84 -0.83 -10.08
N SER A 135 14.02 -1.26 -9.62
CA SER A 135 15.11 -1.68 -10.52
C SER A 135 14.66 -2.81 -11.45
N HIS A 136 13.93 -3.79 -10.91
CA HIS A 136 13.37 -4.88 -11.71
C HIS A 136 12.36 -4.39 -12.75
N ARG A 137 11.38 -3.56 -12.36
CA ARG A 137 10.38 -2.99 -13.30
C ARG A 137 10.99 -2.19 -14.44
N THR A 138 12.03 -1.42 -14.15
CA THR A 138 12.77 -0.67 -15.17
C THR A 138 13.50 -1.62 -16.12
N SER A 139 14.11 -2.69 -15.60
CA SER A 139 14.80 -3.69 -16.43
C SER A 139 13.87 -4.50 -17.34
N THR A 140 12.62 -4.72 -16.92
CA THR A 140 11.61 -5.46 -17.70
C THR A 140 10.77 -4.57 -18.62
N GLY A 141 11.09 -3.28 -18.74
CA GLY A 141 10.37 -2.35 -19.62
C GLY A 141 8.95 -2.00 -19.16
N CYS A 142 8.64 -2.14 -17.87
CA CYS A 142 7.38 -1.68 -17.26
C CYS A 142 7.62 -0.50 -16.29
N PRO A 143 8.12 0.66 -16.77
CA PRO A 143 8.21 1.84 -15.93
C PRO A 143 6.80 2.37 -15.65
N PHE A 144 6.29 2.13 -14.44
CA PHE A 144 5.08 2.79 -13.94
C PHE A 144 5.38 4.27 -13.70
N HIS A 145 4.68 5.17 -14.39
CA HIS A 145 4.80 6.61 -14.17
C HIS A 145 3.81 7.09 -13.11
N GLY A 146 4.17 8.12 -12.34
CA GLY A 146 3.39 8.55 -11.16
C GLY A 146 1.96 9.03 -11.45
N ASN A 147 1.66 9.42 -12.69
CA ASN A 147 0.33 9.78 -13.16
C ASN A 147 -0.56 8.55 -13.45
N GLU A 148 0.00 7.49 -14.03
CA GLU A 148 -0.70 6.23 -14.33
C GLU A 148 -1.19 5.56 -13.05
N THR A 149 -0.37 5.56 -12.00
CA THR A 149 -0.74 5.00 -10.69
C THR A 149 -2.03 5.64 -10.14
N LYS A 150 -2.18 6.96 -10.24
CA LYS A 150 -3.39 7.64 -9.78
C LYS A 150 -4.62 7.25 -10.59
N ALA A 151 -4.49 7.16 -11.92
CA ALA A 151 -5.58 6.74 -12.80
C ALA A 151 -5.99 5.29 -12.52
N ILE A 152 -5.02 4.40 -12.34
CA ILE A 152 -5.26 2.99 -12.01
C ILE A 152 -5.99 2.87 -10.66
N TRP A 153 -5.53 3.56 -9.62
CA TRP A 153 -6.21 3.54 -8.31
C TRP A 153 -7.61 4.14 -8.38
N ALA A 154 -7.83 5.20 -9.16
CA ALA A 154 -9.17 5.75 -9.36
C ALA A 154 -10.10 4.75 -10.04
N SER A 155 -9.62 4.06 -11.08
CA SER A 155 -10.38 3.01 -11.77
C SER A 155 -10.67 1.81 -10.88
N ILE A 156 -9.68 1.33 -10.12
CA ILE A 156 -9.86 0.24 -9.14
C ILE A 156 -10.86 0.66 -8.06
N GLY A 157 -10.75 1.89 -7.54
CA GLY A 157 -11.67 2.42 -6.55
C GLY A 157 -13.11 2.43 -7.06
N ALA A 158 -13.34 3.00 -8.24
CA ALA A 158 -14.67 3.01 -8.87
C ALA A 158 -15.23 1.61 -9.10
N LEU A 159 -14.37 0.65 -9.46
CA LEU A 159 -14.75 -0.74 -9.64
C LEU A 159 -15.17 -1.40 -8.31
N LEU A 160 -14.43 -1.14 -7.23
CA LEU A 160 -14.70 -1.68 -5.90
C LEU A 160 -15.91 -1.02 -5.21
N GLU A 161 -16.25 0.21 -5.59
CA GLU A 161 -17.43 0.93 -5.11
C GLU A 161 -18.72 0.52 -5.86
N ASP A 162 -18.63 -0.18 -6.99
CA ASP A 162 -19.80 -0.62 -7.75
C ASP A 162 -20.51 -1.81 -7.07
N PRO A 163 -21.71 -1.60 -6.49
CA PRO A 163 -22.43 -2.67 -5.82
C PRO A 163 -22.92 -3.76 -6.78
N ALA A 164 -23.11 -3.46 -8.07
CA ALA A 164 -23.53 -4.47 -9.05
C ALA A 164 -22.40 -5.46 -9.31
N LEU A 165 -21.16 -4.98 -9.39
CA LEU A 165 -20.00 -5.85 -9.50
C LEU A 165 -19.81 -6.72 -8.26
N LEU A 166 -19.95 -6.15 -7.05
CA LEU A 166 -19.82 -6.91 -5.81
C LEU A 166 -20.85 -8.05 -5.72
N LYS A 167 -22.09 -7.82 -6.17
CA LYS A 167 -23.13 -8.87 -6.25
C LYS A 167 -22.73 -10.03 -7.16
N ASN A 168 -21.99 -9.78 -8.23
CA ASN A 168 -21.53 -10.86 -9.13
C ASN A 168 -20.54 -11.80 -8.43
N PHE A 169 -19.80 -11.32 -7.42
CA PHE A 169 -18.86 -12.13 -6.66
C PHE A 169 -19.46 -12.80 -5.43
N GLU A 170 -20.67 -12.39 -5.00
CA GLU A 170 -21.31 -12.87 -3.77
C GLU A 170 -21.39 -14.40 -3.72
N LYS A 171 -21.90 -15.01 -4.80
CA LYS A 171 -21.98 -16.48 -4.88
C LYS A 171 -20.60 -17.12 -4.81
N SER A 172 -19.66 -16.66 -5.62
CA SER A 172 -18.31 -17.23 -5.67
C SER A 172 -17.56 -17.10 -4.34
N PHE A 173 -17.71 -15.98 -3.64
CA PHE A 173 -17.10 -15.77 -2.33
C PHE A 173 -17.77 -16.62 -1.26
N ASN A 174 -19.09 -16.83 -1.32
CA ASN A 174 -19.78 -17.77 -0.45
C ASN A 174 -19.27 -19.21 -0.68
N ASP A 175 -19.13 -19.64 -1.93
CA ASP A 175 -18.61 -20.96 -2.27
C ASP A 175 -17.16 -21.14 -1.73
N ILE A 176 -16.30 -20.13 -1.90
CA ILE A 176 -14.94 -20.11 -1.36
C ILE A 176 -14.94 -20.16 0.18
N ALA A 177 -15.85 -19.43 0.84
CA ALA A 177 -15.97 -19.42 2.29
C ALA A 177 -16.45 -20.77 2.84
N VAL A 178 -17.37 -21.45 2.15
CA VAL A 178 -17.80 -22.82 2.47
C VAL A 178 -16.62 -23.79 2.38
N ASP A 179 -15.83 -23.70 1.31
CA ASP A 179 -14.63 -24.54 1.12
C ASP A 179 -13.57 -24.30 2.20
N ALA A 180 -13.30 -23.04 2.56
CA ALA A 180 -12.37 -22.69 3.61
C ALA A 180 -12.86 -23.19 4.99
N THR A 181 -14.14 -23.00 5.29
CA THR A 181 -14.74 -23.44 6.57
C THR A 181 -14.70 -24.96 6.73
N ARG A 182 -14.95 -25.71 5.64
CA ARG A 182 -14.78 -27.17 5.63
C ARG A 182 -13.35 -27.55 6.01
N ARG A 183 -12.33 -26.90 5.44
CA ARG A 183 -10.91 -27.18 5.71
C ARG A 183 -10.52 -26.84 7.15
N PHE A 184 -10.98 -25.70 7.67
CA PHE A 184 -10.79 -25.38 9.09
C PHE A 184 -11.46 -26.42 10.02
N GLY A 185 -12.61 -26.96 9.62
CA GLY A 185 -13.28 -28.04 10.34
C GLY A 185 -12.53 -29.37 10.33
N GLU A 186 -11.79 -29.68 9.25
CA GLU A 186 -10.91 -30.84 9.14
C GLU A 186 -9.67 -30.68 10.02
N LEU A 187 -9.01 -29.52 9.96
CA LEU A 187 -7.87 -29.18 10.82
C LEU A 187 -8.19 -29.34 12.30
N ARG A 188 -9.37 -28.87 12.73
CA ARG A 188 -9.81 -28.97 14.14
C ARG A 188 -9.95 -30.42 14.62
N LYS A 189 -10.21 -31.37 13.73
CA LYS A 189 -10.39 -32.79 14.08
C LYS A 189 -9.06 -33.56 14.13
N ALA A 190 -8.03 -33.07 13.43
CA ALA A 190 -6.68 -33.54 13.63
C ALA A 190 -6.17 -32.98 14.97
N GLU A 191 -5.49 -33.79 15.78
CA GLU A 191 -5.03 -33.42 17.13
C GLU A 191 -3.93 -32.34 17.16
N ASN A 192 -3.77 -31.54 16.09
CA ASN A 192 -2.71 -30.56 15.93
C ASN A 192 -3.17 -29.13 16.26
N ALA A 193 -2.39 -28.47 17.11
CA ALA A 193 -2.60 -27.13 17.60
C ALA A 193 -2.52 -26.09 16.47
N LEU A 194 -3.71 -25.67 16.00
CA LEU A 194 -4.19 -24.42 15.37
C LEU A 194 -3.25 -23.29 14.84
N ASN A 195 -1.93 -23.42 14.76
CA ASN A 195 -1.05 -22.27 14.58
C ASN A 195 -0.40 -22.23 13.18
N GLU A 196 0.42 -23.21 12.79
CA GLU A 196 1.14 -23.16 11.49
C GLU A 196 0.29 -23.64 10.31
N GLU A 197 -0.52 -24.67 10.51
CA GLU A 197 -1.43 -25.23 9.49
C GLU A 197 -2.56 -24.24 9.18
N LEU A 198 -3.06 -23.51 10.19
CA LEU A 198 -4.08 -22.48 10.01
C LEU A 198 -3.58 -21.32 9.16
N GLU A 199 -2.35 -20.84 9.39
CA GLU A 199 -1.77 -19.76 8.59
C GLU A 199 -1.71 -20.15 7.10
N THR A 200 -1.29 -21.38 6.81
CA THR A 200 -1.26 -21.92 5.45
C THR A 200 -2.64 -21.93 4.81
N GLU A 201 -3.67 -22.36 5.54
CA GLU A 201 -5.05 -22.37 5.06
C GLU A 201 -5.62 -20.96 4.84
N VAL A 202 -5.24 -19.99 5.68
CA VAL A 202 -5.60 -18.57 5.49
C VAL A 202 -4.96 -18.02 4.21
N TYR A 203 -3.69 -18.32 3.93
CA TYR A 203 -3.06 -17.91 2.67
C TYR A 203 -3.71 -18.57 1.45
N ARG A 204 -4.07 -19.86 1.53
CA ARG A 204 -4.80 -20.56 0.45
C ARG A 204 -6.15 -19.92 0.17
N TRP A 205 -6.90 -19.58 1.22
CA TRP A 205 -8.16 -18.87 1.11
C TRP A 205 -7.98 -17.47 0.48
N ALA A 206 -6.96 -16.72 0.91
CA ALA A 206 -6.66 -15.40 0.37
C ALA A 206 -6.28 -15.47 -1.13
N LEU A 207 -5.47 -16.45 -1.53
CA LEU A 207 -5.09 -16.68 -2.93
C LEU A 207 -6.30 -17.06 -3.79
N GLU A 208 -7.16 -17.96 -3.30
CA GLU A 208 -8.38 -18.36 -4.01
C GLU A 208 -9.31 -17.16 -4.23
N THR A 209 -9.49 -16.34 -3.19
CA THR A 209 -10.31 -15.12 -3.25
C THR A 209 -9.72 -14.10 -4.22
N LEU A 210 -8.41 -13.88 -4.19
CA LEU A 210 -7.72 -12.96 -5.10
C LEU A 210 -7.76 -13.46 -6.54
N GLY A 211 -7.60 -14.76 -6.78
CA GLY A 211 -7.75 -15.37 -8.11
C GLY A 211 -9.14 -15.16 -8.68
N MET A 212 -10.17 -15.34 -7.85
CA MET A 212 -11.55 -15.07 -8.25
C MET A 212 -11.75 -13.57 -8.57
N ALA A 213 -11.30 -12.67 -7.69
CA ALA A 213 -11.49 -11.22 -7.88
C ALA A 213 -10.70 -10.65 -9.06
N ALA A 214 -9.45 -11.09 -9.26
CA ALA A 214 -8.55 -10.52 -10.27
C ALA A 214 -8.62 -11.23 -11.62
N LEU A 215 -8.84 -12.54 -11.63
CA LEU A 215 -8.79 -13.37 -12.84
C LEU A 215 -10.14 -13.97 -13.24
N GLY A 216 -11.18 -13.80 -12.43
CA GLY A 216 -12.50 -14.34 -12.75
C GLY A 216 -12.55 -15.88 -12.67
N THR A 217 -11.61 -16.54 -11.97
CA THR A 217 -11.53 -18.00 -11.91
C THR A 217 -11.10 -18.54 -10.55
N ARG A 218 -11.48 -19.78 -10.27
CA ARG A 218 -11.02 -20.57 -9.11
C ARG A 218 -9.60 -21.09 -9.39
N LEU A 219 -8.67 -20.86 -8.47
CA LEU A 219 -7.28 -21.33 -8.61
C LEU A 219 -7.10 -22.76 -8.11
N GLY A 220 -8.07 -23.28 -7.35
CA GLY A 220 -8.00 -24.61 -6.75
C GLY A 220 -7.07 -24.67 -5.53
N CYS A 221 -6.72 -23.53 -4.93
CA CYS A 221 -5.89 -23.47 -3.71
C CYS A 221 -6.53 -24.20 -2.52
N LEU A 222 -7.87 -24.34 -2.54
CA LEU A 222 -8.68 -25.02 -1.52
C LEU A 222 -9.09 -26.45 -1.93
N ALA A 223 -8.67 -26.94 -3.09
CA ALA A 223 -8.99 -28.29 -3.55
C ALA A 223 -8.19 -29.35 -2.78
N GLY A 224 -8.81 -30.51 -2.55
CA GLY A 224 -8.20 -31.65 -1.84
C GLY A 224 -8.36 -31.59 -0.32
N ALA A 225 -7.59 -32.44 0.38
CA ALA A 225 -7.60 -32.55 1.84
C ALA A 225 -7.00 -31.30 2.50
N ALA A 226 -7.45 -30.98 3.71
CA ALA A 226 -6.73 -30.08 4.61
C ALA A 226 -5.30 -30.60 4.84
N HIS A 227 -4.35 -29.68 4.99
CA HIS A 227 -2.97 -30.03 5.32
C HIS A 227 -2.83 -30.55 6.75
#